data_AF-A0A0S3R316-F1
#
_entry.id   AF-A0A0S3R316-F1
#
_cell.length_a   1.000
_cell.length_b   1.000
_cell.length_c   1.000
_cell.angle_alpha   90.00
_cell.angle_beta   90.00
_cell.angle_gamma   90.00
#
_symmetry.space_group_name_H-M   'P 1'
#
loop_
_entity.id
_entity.type
_entity.pdbx_description
1 polymer ?
#
loop_
_entity_poly.entity_id
_entity_poly.type
_entity_poly.pdbx_seq_one_letter_code
_entity_poly.pdbx_strand_id
1 'polypeptide(L)'
;MEKQKGEKEGCENVMLLQKSVKKLHFGSWEEKDVAAKEIERLAKEYEKVRELATELGVLRVLVSMALSDVASRRRVALKALIHLSNGNHK
;
A
#
# COMPACT_ATOMS: atom_id res chain seq x y z
N MET A 1 7.69 -5.28 28.17
CA MET A 1 7.79 -6.22 27.02
C MET A 1 6.92 -5.79 25.84
N GLU A 2 5.77 -5.12 26.05
CA GLU A 2 4.88 -4.67 24.96
C GLU A 2 5.47 -3.58 24.05
N LYS A 3 6.27 -2.65 24.61
CA LYS A 3 6.92 -1.57 23.83
C LYS A 3 7.87 -2.08 22.75
N GLN A 4 8.68 -3.11 23.06
CA GLN A 4 9.60 -3.73 22.10
C GLN A 4 8.89 -4.55 21.03
N LYS A 5 7.67 -5.04 21.31
CA LYS A 5 6.87 -5.81 20.34
C LYS A 5 6.27 -4.89 19.27
N GLY A 6 5.71 -3.75 19.68
CA GLY A 6 5.17 -2.74 18.76
C GLY A 6 6.23 -2.10 17.86
N GLU A 7 7.46 -1.89 18.36
CA GLU A 7 8.58 -1.37 17.57
C GLU A 7 9.08 -2.38 16.52
N LYS A 8 9.15 -3.67 16.86
CA LYS A 8 9.49 -4.75 15.92
C LYS A 8 8.43 -4.93 14.84
N GLU A 9 7.14 -5.00 15.22
CA GLU A 9 6.04 -5.10 14.26
C GLU A 9 5.99 -3.88 13.33
N GLY A 10 6.27 -2.68 13.84
CA GLY A 10 6.41 -1.48 13.02
C GLY A 10 7.54 -1.57 11.99
N CYS A 11 8.69 -2.12 12.38
CA CYS A 11 9.84 -2.32 11.47
C CYS A 11 9.54 -3.34 10.37
N GLU A 12 8.91 -4.46 10.73
CA GLU A 12 8.51 -5.52 9.80
C GLU A 12 7.49 -5.01 8.77
N ASN A 13 6.49 -4.24 9.21
CA ASN A 13 5.49 -3.64 8.33
C ASN A 13 6.11 -2.63 7.34
N VAL A 14 7.11 -1.85 7.77
CA VAL A 14 7.83 -0.94 6.87
C VAL A 14 8.64 -1.70 5.82
N MET A 15 9.33 -2.77 6.21
CA MET A 15 10.07 -3.61 5.26
C MET A 15 9.12 -4.27 4.24
N LEU A 16 7.97 -4.78 4.70
CA LEU A 16 6.93 -5.33 3.85
C LEU A 16 6.38 -4.29 2.88
N LEU A 17 6.10 -3.07 3.37
CA LEU A 17 5.67 -1.97 2.53
C LEU A 17 6.70 -1.67 1.43
N GLN A 18 7.98 -1.50 1.78
CA GLN A 18 9.04 -1.20 0.80
C GLN A 18 9.14 -2.29 -0.29
N LYS A 19 9.05 -3.57 0.09
CA LYS A 19 9.05 -4.69 -0.86
C LYS A 19 7.82 -4.64 -1.79
N SER A 20 6.65 -4.37 -1.23
CA SER A 20 5.41 -4.23 -1.99
C SER A 20 5.46 -3.02 -2.93
N VAL A 21 5.98 -1.87 -2.49
CA VAL A 21 6.19 -0.69 -3.33
C VAL A 21 7.10 -1.01 -4.51
N LYS A 22 8.23 -1.70 -4.28
CA LYS A 22 9.14 -2.09 -5.36
C LYS A 22 8.42 -2.97 -6.40
N LYS A 23 7.64 -3.96 -5.96
CA LYS A 23 6.83 -4.79 -6.85
C LYS A 23 5.73 -4.00 -7.57
N LEU A 24 5.09 -3.07 -6.87
CA LEU A 24 4.05 -2.22 -7.44
C LEU A 24 4.62 -1.34 -8.56
N HIS A 25 5.82 -0.79 -8.41
CA HIS A 25 6.43 0.04 -9.45
C HIS A 25 6.98 -0.81 -10.61
N PHE A 26 7.70 -1.88 -10.33
CA PHE A 26 8.55 -2.55 -11.32
C PHE A 26 8.17 -4.00 -11.67
N GLY A 27 7.19 -4.59 -11.00
CA GLY A 27 6.78 -5.97 -11.21
C GLY A 27 5.88 -6.19 -12.43
N SER A 28 5.56 -7.46 -12.71
CA SER A 28 4.52 -7.82 -13.68
C SER A 28 3.15 -7.32 -13.23
N TRP A 29 2.15 -7.38 -14.11
CA TRP A 29 0.79 -7.00 -13.71
C TRP A 29 0.23 -7.86 -12.58
N GLU A 30 0.52 -9.15 -12.56
CA GLU A 30 0.14 -10.07 -11.48
C GLU A 30 0.86 -9.71 -10.18
N GLU A 31 2.15 -9.37 -10.25
CA GLU A 31 2.90 -8.91 -9.08
C GLU A 31 2.38 -7.57 -8.56
N LYS A 32 1.99 -6.66 -9.45
CA LYS A 32 1.37 -5.36 -9.11
C LYS A 32 0.03 -5.57 -8.41
N ASP A 33 -0.80 -6.50 -8.88
CA ASP A 33 -2.09 -6.81 -8.25
C ASP A 33 -1.90 -7.34 -6.82
N VAL A 34 -0.92 -8.23 -6.62
CA VAL A 34 -0.55 -8.73 -5.28
C VAL A 34 0.01 -7.61 -4.40
N ALA A 35 0.89 -6.77 -4.94
CA ALA A 35 1.49 -5.66 -4.22
C ALA A 35 0.45 -4.61 -3.79
N ALA A 36 -0.51 -4.29 -4.66
CA ALA A 36 -1.59 -3.35 -4.36
C ALA A 36 -2.47 -3.88 -3.23
N LYS A 37 -2.75 -5.19 -3.21
CA LYS A 37 -3.50 -5.84 -2.13
C LYS A 37 -2.77 -5.79 -0.79
N GLU A 38 -1.45 -5.97 -0.80
CA GLU A 38 -0.64 -5.89 0.42
C GLU A 38 -0.59 -4.45 0.97
N ILE A 39 -0.46 -3.46 0.07
CA ILE A 39 -0.52 -2.04 0.43
C ILE A 39 -1.90 -1.67 0.99
N GLU A 40 -2.99 -2.15 0.39
CA GLU A 40 -4.36 -2.00 0.92
C GLU A 40 -4.44 -2.48 2.38
N ARG A 41 -3.96 -3.71 2.64
CA ARG A 41 -3.97 -4.33 3.97
C ARG A 41 -3.21 -3.49 4.99
N LEU A 42 -1.98 -3.08 4.66
CA LEU A 42 -1.14 -2.29 5.55
C LEU A 42 -1.72 -0.88 5.79
N ALA A 43 -2.23 -0.22 4.74
CA ALA A 43 -2.79 1.13 4.83
C ALA A 43 -4.07 1.19 5.67
N LYS A 44 -4.83 0.08 5.71
CA LYS A 44 -6.02 -0.05 6.55
C LYS A 44 -5.69 -0.04 8.05
N GLU A 45 -4.55 -0.62 8.43
CA GLU A 45 -4.20 -0.86 9.83
C GLU A 45 -3.29 0.22 10.42
N TYR A 46 -2.40 0.82 9.61
CA TYR A 46 -1.31 1.65 10.12
C TYR A 46 -1.24 3.03 9.46
N GLU A 47 -1.34 4.10 10.26
CA GLU A 47 -1.24 5.50 9.78
C GLU A 47 0.11 5.81 9.15
N LYS A 48 1.20 5.41 9.80
CA LYS A 48 2.57 5.60 9.30
C LYS A 48 2.81 4.95 7.94
N VAL A 49 2.09 3.86 7.62
CA VAL A 49 2.16 3.22 6.30
C VAL A 49 1.52 4.12 5.25
N ARG A 50 0.43 4.82 5.54
CA ARG A 50 -0.25 5.70 4.58
C ARG A 50 0.63 6.88 4.18
N GLU A 51 1.28 7.50 5.17
CA GLU A 51 2.25 8.59 4.96
C GLU A 51 3.42 8.10 4.10
N LEU A 52 4.07 7.02 4.52
CA LEU A 52 5.24 6.49 3.80
C LEU A 52 4.89 5.98 2.38
N ALA A 53 3.74 5.32 2.19
CA ALA A 53 3.31 4.87 0.87
C ALA A 53 3.08 6.06 -0.09
N THR A 54 2.55 7.17 0.43
CA THR A 54 2.34 8.40 -0.34
C THR A 54 3.67 9.03 -0.75
N GLU A 55 4.62 9.13 0.18
CA GLU A 55 5.98 9.63 -0.09
C GLU A 55 6.71 8.77 -1.14
N LEU A 56 6.49 7.45 -1.12
CA LEU A 56 7.05 6.50 -2.08
C LEU A 56 6.35 6.49 -3.45
N GLY A 57 5.44 7.43 -3.71
CA GLY A 57 4.82 7.65 -5.02
C GLY A 57 3.84 6.56 -5.46
N VAL A 58 3.32 5.78 -4.52
CA VAL A 58 2.36 4.68 -4.78
C VAL A 58 1.09 5.17 -5.46
N LEU A 59 0.63 6.38 -5.12
CA LEU A 59 -0.62 6.96 -5.65
C LEU A 59 -0.65 6.99 -7.19
N ARG A 60 0.45 7.39 -7.84
CA ARG A 60 0.50 7.47 -9.32
C ARG A 60 0.24 6.12 -9.96
N VAL A 61 0.85 5.06 -9.43
CA VAL A 61 0.70 3.70 -9.98
C VAL A 61 -0.70 3.15 -9.72
N LEU A 62 -1.24 3.36 -8.51
CA LEU A 62 -2.59 2.93 -8.19
C LEU A 62 -3.65 3.66 -9.03
N VAL A 63 -3.49 4.96 -9.30
CA VAL A 63 -4.37 5.69 -10.22
C VAL A 63 -4.31 5.09 -11.62
N SER A 64 -3.12 4.75 -12.12
CA SER A 64 -2.98 4.05 -13.41
C SER A 64 -3.68 2.68 -13.41
N MET A 65 -3.57 1.91 -12.32
CA MET A 65 -4.27 0.63 -12.16
C MET A 65 -5.80 0.79 -12.10
N ALA A 66 -6.29 1.86 -11.47
CA ALA A 66 -7.72 2.16 -11.38
C ALA A 66 -8.37 2.45 -12.74
N LEU A 67 -7.56 2.83 -13.74
CA LEU A 67 -7.99 3.08 -15.12
C LEU A 67 -7.84 1.85 -16.04
N SER A 68 -7.33 0.71 -15.55
CA SER A 68 -7.15 -0.52 -16.34
C SER A 68 -8.48 -1.11 -16.80
N ASP A 69 -8.54 -1.75 -17.97
CA ASP A 69 -9.73 -2.49 -18.45
C ASP A 69 -10.04 -3.75 -17.62
N VAL A 70 -9.07 -4.23 -16.84
CA VAL A 70 -9.22 -5.41 -15.97
C VAL A 70 -9.95 -5.04 -14.68
N ALA A 71 -11.18 -5.53 -14.51
CA ALA A 71 -12.05 -5.16 -13.39
C ALA A 71 -11.47 -5.48 -12.00
N SER A 72 -10.78 -6.62 -11.85
CA SER A 72 -10.13 -7.00 -10.58
C SER A 72 -9.03 -6.00 -10.20
N ARG A 73 -8.21 -5.60 -11.18
CA ARG A 73 -7.14 -4.61 -11.03
C ARG A 73 -7.67 -3.24 -10.61
N ARG A 74 -8.73 -2.77 -11.28
CA ARG A 74 -9.39 -1.51 -10.87
C ARG A 74 -9.85 -1.57 -9.43
N ARG A 75 -10.50 -2.68 -9.05
CA ARG A 75 -11.08 -2.85 -7.71
C ARG A 75 -10.02 -2.82 -6.62
N VAL A 76 -8.91 -3.55 -6.77
CA VAL A 76 -7.85 -3.55 -5.77
C VAL A 76 -7.18 -2.18 -5.65
N ALA A 77 -6.96 -1.50 -6.79
CA ALA A 77 -6.37 -0.17 -6.79
C ALA A 77 -7.26 0.88 -6.10
N LEU A 78 -8.56 0.88 -6.38
CA LEU A 78 -9.50 1.80 -5.74
C LEU A 78 -9.58 1.57 -4.23
N LYS A 79 -9.60 0.31 -3.77
CA LYS A 79 -9.56 0.01 -2.33
C LYS A 79 -8.30 0.52 -1.67
N ALA A 80 -7.15 0.28 -2.27
CA ALA A 80 -5.88 0.79 -1.76
C ALA A 80 -5.89 2.34 -1.70
N LEU A 81 -6.38 3.02 -2.74
CA LEU A 81 -6.51 4.48 -2.77
C LEU A 81 -7.43 5.00 -1.66
N ILE A 82 -8.59 4.39 -1.44
CA ILE A 82 -9.52 4.76 -0.36
C ILE A 82 -8.85 4.64 1.01
N HIS A 83 -8.13 3.54 1.25
CA HIS A 83 -7.43 3.36 2.52
C HIS A 83 -6.27 4.34 2.69
N LEU A 84 -5.54 4.65 1.62
CA LEU A 84 -4.48 5.67 1.65
C LEU A 84 -5.03 7.08 1.89
N SER A 85 -6.25 7.40 1.40
CA SER A 85 -6.89 8.69 1.66
C SER A 85 -7.42 8.84 3.09
N ASN A 86 -7.57 7.75 3.84
CA ASN A 86 -8.09 7.78 5.20
C ASN A 86 -7.01 8.20 6.22
N GLY A 87 -6.67 9.50 6.26
CA GLY A 87 -5.76 10.17 7.20
C GLY A 87 -5.04 11.32 6.48
N ASN A 88 -5.01 12.58 6.91
CA ASN A 88 -5.02 13.16 8.26
C ASN A 88 -5.98 14.37 8.34
N HIS A 89 -7.25 14.16 8.74
CA HIS A 89 -8.06 15.27 9.23
C HIS A 89 -7.66 15.56 10.69
N LYS A 90 -6.69 16.45 10.86
CA LYS A 90 -6.51 17.23 12.09
C LYS A 90 -6.71 18.69 11.74
#